data_AF-A0A949WVE2-F1
#
_entry.id   AF-A0A949WVE2-F1
#
_cell.length_a   1.000
_cell.length_b   1.000
_cell.length_c   1.000
_cell.angle_alpha   90.00
_cell.angle_beta   90.00
_cell.angle_gamma   90.00
#
_symmetry.space_group_name_H-M   'P 1'
#
loop_
_entity.id
_entity.type
_entity.pdbx_description
1 polymer ?
#
loop_
_entity_poly.entity_id
_entity_poly.type
_entity_poly.pdbx_seq_one_letter_code
_entity_poly.pdbx_strand_id
1 'polypeptide(L)' 'MSKFQLGIVIGLALAFAGIVGGFGGFFLALALGALGGVLGSHFGGEIDLRRAFDSVNNRGRG' A
#
# COMPACT_ATOMS: atom_id res chain seq x y z
N MET A 1 0.24 -12.62 -4.47
CA MET A 1 1.11 -12.39 -3.30
C MET A 1 0.34 -12.85 -2.08
N SER A 2 0.97 -13.61 -1.19
CA SER A 2 0.29 -14.09 0.02
C SER A 2 0.03 -12.90 0.98
N LYS A 3 -1.02 -12.97 1.80
CA LYS A 3 -1.33 -11.92 2.81
C LYS A 3 -0.13 -11.66 3.74
N PHE A 4 0.69 -12.69 3.94
CA PHE A 4 1.97 -12.62 4.64
C PHE A 4 2.98 -11.69 3.95
N GLN A 5 3.16 -11.83 2.63
CA GLN A 5 4.04 -10.93 1.87
C GLN A 5 3.53 -9.49 1.89
N LEU A 6 2.21 -9.29 1.78
CA LEU A 6 1.63 -7.96 1.86
C LEU A 6 1.87 -7.32 3.24
N GLY A 7 1.68 -8.11 4.31
CA GLY A 7 1.97 -7.69 5.68
C GLY A 7 3.45 -7.35 5.90
N ILE A 8 4.36 -8.11 5.29
CA ILE A 8 5.81 -7.82 5.34
C ILE A 8 6.12 -6.50 4.66
N VAL A 9 5.61 -6.26 3.46
CA VAL A 9 5.89 -5.03 2.71
C VAL A 9 5.34 -3.81 3.45
N ILE A 10 4.12 -3.90 3.97
CA ILE A 10 3.49 -2.83 4.75
C ILE A 10 4.25 -2.61 6.07
N GLY A 11 4.56 -3.67 6.81
CA GLY A 11 5.29 -3.58 8.08
C GLY A 11 6.69 -3.01 7.92
N LEU A 12 7.42 -3.40 6.86
CA LEU A 12 8.74 -2.88 6.56
C LEU A 12 8.68 -1.38 6.20
N ALA A 13 7.69 -0.97 5.39
CA ALA A 13 7.50 0.43 5.05
C ALA A 13 7.19 1.29 6.29
N LEU A 14 6.35 0.78 7.21
CA LEU A 14 6.03 1.46 8.47
C LEU A 14 7.25 1.54 9.41
N ALA A 15 8.09 0.49 9.45
CA ALA A 15 9.31 0.49 10.23
C ALA A 15 10.32 1.53 9.71
N PHE A 16 10.54 1.61 8.40
CA PHE A 16 11.38 2.65 7.79
C PHE A 16 10.85 4.06 8.07
N ALA A 17 9.54 4.27 7.97
CA ALA A 17 8.91 5.54 8.32
C ALA A 17 9.15 5.94 9.79
N GLY A 18 9.07 4.97 10.71
CA GLY A 18 9.34 5.18 12.13
C GLY A 18 10.81 5.49 12.43
N ILE A 19 11.76 4.84 11.74
CA ILE A 19 13.20 5.07 11.94
C ILE A 19 13.61 6.45 11.41
N VAL A 20 13.14 6.84 10.22
CA VAL A 20 13.59 8.07 9.56
C VAL A 20 12.98 9.34 10.20
N GLY A 21 11.77 9.27 10.77
CA GLY A 21 11.11 10.47 11.29
C GLY A 21 10.49 10.37 12.69
N GLY A 22 10.66 9.26 13.42
CA GLY A 22 10.07 9.09 14.75
C GLY A 22 8.53 9.12 14.75
N PHE A 23 7.91 9.47 15.89
CA PHE A 23 6.45 9.47 16.05
C PHE A 23 5.72 10.36 15.01
N GLY A 24 6.33 11.48 14.61
CA GLY A 24 5.82 12.35 13.54
C GLY A 24 6.04 11.78 12.13
N GLY A 25 7.18 11.12 11.89
CA GLY A 25 7.50 10.49 10.61
C GLY A 25 6.54 9.38 10.20
N PHE A 26 6.01 8.64 11.18
CA PHE A 26 4.97 7.64 10.94
C PHE A 26 3.70 8.26 10.34
N PHE A 27 3.18 9.33 10.95
CA PHE A 27 1.97 9.99 10.44
C PHE A 27 2.21 10.65 9.08
N LEU A 28 3.40 11.22 8.86
CA LEU A 28 3.76 11.81 7.57
C LEU A 28 3.85 10.73 6.48
N ALA A 29 4.47 9.59 6.76
CA ALA A 29 4.54 8.47 5.82
C ALA A 29 3.17 7.82 5.57
N LEU A 30 2.33 7.70 6.60
CA LEU A 30 0.97 7.20 6.48
C LEU A 30 0.12 8.13 5.59
N ALA A 31 0.23 9.44 5.83
CA ALA A 31 -0.43 10.46 5.02
C ALA A 31 0.08 10.42 3.57
N LEU A 32 1.40 10.39 3.35
CA LEU A 32 1.98 10.33 2.00
C LEU A 32 1.62 9.04 1.25
N GLY A 33 1.62 7.90 1.94
CA GLY A 33 1.24 6.61 1.37
C GLY A 33 -0.25 6.56 1.02
N ALA A 34 -1.13 7.08 1.88
CA ALA A 34 -2.55 7.21 1.59
C ALA A 34 -2.79 8.17 0.41
N LEU A 35 -2.10 9.31 0.39
CA LEU A 35 -2.21 10.30 -0.68
C LEU A 35 -1.70 9.74 -2.01
N GLY A 36 -0.57 9.04 -2.01
CA GLY A 36 -0.02 8.34 -3.18
C GLY A 36 -0.93 7.22 -3.68
N GLY A 37 -1.61 6.51 -2.78
CA GLY A 37 -2.62 5.51 -3.13
C GLY A 37 -3.86 6.11 -3.80
N VAL A 38 -4.35 7.24 -3.28
CA VAL A 38 -5.51 7.97 -3.84
C VAL A 38 -5.15 8.68 -5.15
N LEU A 39 -3.99 9.32 -5.23
CA LEU A 39 -3.54 9.97 -6.47
C LEU A 39 -3.23 8.91 -7.53
N GLY A 40 -2.54 7.83 -7.16
CA GLY A 40 -2.26 6.71 -8.06
C GLY A 40 -3.54 6.04 -8.59
N SER A 41 -4.59 5.94 -7.78
CA SER A 41 -5.89 5.44 -8.23
C SER A 41 -6.59 6.36 -9.22
N HIS A 42 -6.40 7.68 -9.11
CA HIS A 42 -6.96 8.67 -10.04
C HIS A 42 -6.20 8.77 -11.37
N PHE A 43 -4.87 8.67 -11.37
CA PHE A 43 -4.08 8.70 -12.61
C PHE A 43 -4.10 7.37 -13.40
N GLY A 44 -4.51 6.28 -12.75
CA GLY A 44 -4.59 4.93 -13.33
C GLY A 44 -5.79 4.66 -14.25
N GLY A 45 -6.37 5.66 -14.90
CA GLY A 45 -7.48 5.48 -15.86
C GLY A 45 -7.19 4.51 -17.02
N GLU A 46 -5.91 4.14 -17.22
CA GLU A 46 -5.47 3.15 -18.22
C GLU A 46 -4.74 1.94 -17.61
N ILE A 47 -4.22 2.06 -16.39
CA ILE A 47 -3.57 0.97 -15.67
C ILE A 47 -4.61 0.41 -14.72
N ASP A 48 -5.23 -0.69 -15.14
CA ASP A 48 -6.34 -1.39 -14.51
C ASP A 48 -6.00 -1.85 -13.08
N LEU A 49 -5.96 -0.90 -12.14
CA LEU A 49 -5.78 -1.14 -10.71
C LEU A 49 -6.94 -1.95 -10.16
N ARG A 50 -8.09 -1.97 -10.86
CA ARG A 50 -9.21 -2.86 -10.59
C ARG A 50 -8.84 -4.31 -10.85
N ARG A 51 -8.05 -4.63 -11.89
CA ARG A 51 -7.45 -5.97 -12.05
C ARG A 51 -6.40 -6.27 -10.99
N ALA A 52 -5.59 -5.28 -10.56
CA ALA A 52 -4.65 -5.50 -9.47
C ALA A 52 -5.39 -5.82 -8.15
N PHE A 53 -6.45 -5.08 -7.85
CA PHE A 53 -7.29 -5.24 -6.67
C PHE A 53 -8.19 -6.48 -6.74
N ASP A 54 -8.76 -6.80 -7.91
CA ASP A 54 -9.51 -8.03 -8.15
C ASP A 54 -8.58 -9.26 -8.15
N SER A 55 -7.32 -9.15 -8.59
CA SER A 55 -6.35 -10.24 -8.44
C SER A 55 -5.98 -10.49 -6.97
N VAL A 56 -6.13 -9.48 -6.11
CA VAL A 56 -5.95 -9.59 -4.66
C VAL A 56 -7.21 -10.14 -3.99
N ASN A 57 -8.39 -9.74 -4.45
CA ASN A 57 -9.69 -10.15 -3.89
C ASN A 57 -10.16 -11.54 -4.37
N ASN A 58 -9.85 -11.93 -5.60
CA ASN A 58 -10.38 -13.14 -6.26
C ASN A 58 -9.46 -14.38 -6.12
N ARG A 59 -8.28 -14.25 -5.50
CA ARG A 59 -7.38 -15.38 -5.17
C ARG A 59 -7.75 -16.12 -3.86
N GLY A 60 -9.04 -16.11 -3.52
CA GLY A 60 -9.59 -16.73 -2.31
C GLY A 60 -10.64 -17.81 -2.56
N ARG A 61 -10.90 -18.21 -3.81
CA ARG A 61 -11.85 -19.27 -4.16
C ARG A 61 -11.27 -20.19 -5.25
N GLY A 62 -10.48 -21.16 -4.82
CA GLY A 62 -9.92 -22.24 -5.64
C GLY A 62 -9.28 -23.25 -4.71
#